data_AF-A0A418VB50-F1
#
_entry.id   AF-A0A418VB50-F1
#
_cell.length_a   1.000
_cell.length_b   1.000
_cell.length_c   1.000
_cell.angle_alpha   90.00
_cell.angle_beta   90.00
_cell.angle_gamma   90.00
#
_symmetry.space_group_name_H-M   'P 1'
#
loop_
_entity.id
_entity.type
_entity.pdbx_description
1 polymer ?
#
loop_
_entity_poly.entity_id
_entity_poly.type
_entity_poly.pdbx_seq_one_letter_code
_entity_poly.pdbx_strand_id
1 'polypeptide(L)'
;MGEAKRRKQLGLMPTLFPFEAELTAEAKATLIRGPEDPQLREATLQALESTQLAGDAWASEYRTALVFAGKYQGRLYNAQDVEQIPVPPLRRITGEVVLNRTPAEVDGPALSIPGGVVRLREQRHSMDGKKWESLPPVRDAARVRRIIDENPAFGIDGETIGQFSVEHWAEGRIDVEPEPPAGALEILEDMAREWHGSTPDLWAKYHAELVPEGEAPAVRRTFFELRHIAPLQNPTRGLLSVRGGYEIYPLVDPMYSLDGETWLSYDDPDAEPVEDDFLQAFSEMLNMETVSAVVHADGRVEWDEEEDIPAGQEERIRAELRSATGAGDPEKWASWTRDVMRDTFQAQQSGTESGLTENGEWPVPVAVRLDLAKDALEDPDPLSQTFIESEITFDGETWRDLYDEEMPPELLLAIANMKPNPPAGE
;
A
#
# COMPACT_ATOMS: atom_id res chain seq x y z
N MET A 1 26.13 40.47 -27.25
CA MET A 1 25.22 40.77 -26.11
C MET A 1 24.58 39.44 -25.72
N GLY A 2 24.91 38.88 -24.56
CA GLY A 2 24.57 37.49 -24.21
C GLY A 2 23.07 37.26 -24.04
N GLU A 3 22.60 36.08 -24.46
CA GLU A 3 21.19 35.67 -24.45
C GLU A 3 20.53 35.84 -23.08
N ALA A 4 21.26 35.57 -21.99
CA ALA A 4 20.81 35.81 -20.61
C ALA A 4 20.47 37.30 -20.32
N LYS A 5 21.21 38.24 -20.91
CA LYS A 5 20.99 39.68 -20.72
C LYS A 5 19.74 40.15 -21.49
N ARG A 6 19.45 39.52 -22.63
CA ARG A 6 18.26 39.77 -23.45
C ARG A 6 17.01 39.17 -22.77
N ARG A 7 17.09 37.95 -22.22
CA ARG A 7 16.01 37.32 -21.41
C ARG A 7 15.68 38.11 -20.14
N LYS A 8 16.69 38.64 -19.44
CA LYS A 8 16.49 39.52 -18.28
C LYS A 8 15.78 40.84 -18.62
N GLN A 9 16.05 41.44 -19.78
CA GLN A 9 15.35 42.65 -20.23
C GLN A 9 13.91 42.39 -20.70
N LEU A 10 13.60 41.16 -21.11
CA LEU A 10 12.25 40.73 -21.51
C LEU A 10 11.40 40.18 -20.35
N GLY A 11 11.91 40.21 -19.10
CA GLY A 11 11.19 39.63 -17.95
C GLY A 11 11.10 38.10 -17.95
N LEU A 12 11.87 37.42 -18.80
CA LEU A 12 11.84 35.95 -18.98
C LEU A 12 12.72 35.18 -17.99
N MET A 13 13.38 35.87 -17.04
CA MET A 13 14.10 35.21 -15.96
C MET A 13 13.11 34.86 -14.86
N PRO A 14 13.06 33.59 -14.40
CA PRO A 14 12.20 33.23 -13.27
C PRO A 14 12.57 34.10 -12.06
N THR A 15 11.54 34.67 -11.43
CA THR A 15 11.73 35.44 -10.20
C THR A 15 11.82 34.45 -9.05
N LEU A 16 12.92 34.51 -8.30
CA LEU A 16 13.28 33.56 -7.26
C LEU A 16 13.34 34.27 -5.91
N PHE A 17 12.63 33.75 -4.92
CA PHE A 17 12.69 34.23 -3.54
C PHE A 17 13.19 33.11 -2.63
N PRO A 18 14.45 33.18 -2.15
CA PRO A 18 14.94 32.18 -1.20
C PRO A 18 14.20 32.30 0.13
N PHE A 19 13.93 31.16 0.76
CA PHE A 19 13.31 31.12 2.08
C PHE A 19 14.06 30.17 3.03
N GLU A 20 13.76 30.33 4.31
CA GLU A 20 14.14 29.41 5.39
C GLU A 20 12.96 29.38 6.35
N ALA A 21 12.43 28.18 6.57
CA ALA A 21 11.33 27.91 7.46
C ALA A 21 11.78 26.95 8.56
N GLU A 22 11.24 27.14 9.75
CA GLU A 22 11.29 26.18 10.84
C GLU A 22 9.92 25.54 10.98
N LEU A 23 9.90 24.23 11.20
CA LEU A 23 8.71 23.42 11.40
C LEU A 23 8.79 22.68 12.72
N THR A 24 7.61 22.49 13.31
CA THR A 24 7.39 21.67 14.49
C THR A 24 6.94 20.26 14.09
N ALA A 25 6.95 19.32 15.04
CA ALA A 25 6.47 17.95 14.81
C ALA A 25 4.98 17.89 14.41
N GLU A 26 4.21 18.94 14.67
CA GLU A 26 2.81 19.10 14.24
C GLU A 26 2.70 19.82 12.89
N ALA A 27 3.77 19.83 12.09
CA ALA A 27 3.90 20.48 10.78
C ALA A 27 3.66 22.00 10.74
N LYS A 28 3.49 22.69 11.89
CA LYS A 28 3.34 24.15 11.92
C LYS A 28 4.62 24.82 11.46
N ALA A 29 4.50 25.72 10.47
CA ALA A 29 5.65 26.36 9.85
C ALA A 29 5.80 27.82 10.32
N THR A 30 7.04 28.26 10.46
CA THR A 30 7.37 29.67 10.71
C THR A 30 8.52 30.08 9.80
N LEU A 31 8.31 31.12 9.00
CA LEU A 31 9.35 31.67 8.14
C LEU A 31 10.34 32.52 8.95
N ILE A 32 11.60 32.07 8.97
CA ILE A 32 12.76 32.81 9.49
C ILE A 32 13.16 33.89 8.48
N ARG A 33 13.17 33.52 7.19
CA ARG A 33 13.37 34.44 6.05
C ARG A 33 12.51 33.97 4.88
N GLY A 34 12.10 34.87 4.01
CA GLY A 34 11.29 34.52 2.84
C GLY A 34 10.93 35.74 2.01
N PRO A 35 9.95 35.61 1.11
CA PRO A 35 9.41 36.73 0.33
C PRO A 35 8.90 37.85 1.26
N GLU A 36 9.12 39.10 0.85
CA GLU A 36 8.57 40.28 1.56
C GLU A 36 7.07 40.46 1.30
N ASP A 37 6.57 39.91 0.18
CA ASP A 37 5.17 39.91 -0.19
C ASP A 37 4.35 39.05 0.80
N PRO A 38 3.38 39.64 1.53
CA PRO A 38 2.54 38.91 2.48
C PRO A 38 1.78 37.73 1.86
N GLN A 39 1.32 37.85 0.62
CA GLN A 39 0.55 36.79 -0.05
C GLN A 39 1.44 35.60 -0.38
N LEU A 40 2.63 35.85 -0.91
CA LEU A 40 3.61 34.79 -1.16
C LEU A 40 4.11 34.15 0.13
N ARG A 41 4.26 34.95 1.19
CA ARG A 41 4.64 34.46 2.52
C ARG A 41 3.59 33.50 3.08
N GLU A 42 2.31 33.87 3.02
CA GLU A 42 1.19 33.04 3.44
C GLU A 42 1.06 31.77 2.60
N ALA A 43 1.10 31.89 1.27
CA ALA A 43 1.05 30.74 0.36
C ALA A 43 2.22 29.77 0.57
N THR A 44 3.42 30.28 0.85
CA THR A 44 4.59 29.44 1.17
C THR A 44 4.39 28.69 2.49
N LEU A 45 3.85 29.36 3.52
CA LEU A 45 3.55 28.72 4.79
C LEU A 45 2.49 27.64 4.64
N GLN A 46 1.37 27.94 3.98
CA GLN A 46 0.30 26.97 3.72
C GLN A 46 0.81 25.76 2.93
N ALA A 47 1.64 25.99 1.90
CA ALA A 47 2.24 24.89 1.14
C ALA A 47 3.14 24.01 2.01
N LEU A 48 3.93 24.58 2.93
CA LEU A 48 4.74 23.78 3.85
C LEU A 48 3.85 23.04 4.86
N GLU A 49 2.86 23.69 5.46
CA GLU A 49 2.00 23.08 6.49
C GLU A 49 1.12 21.96 5.93
N SER A 50 0.66 22.07 4.67
CA SER A 50 -0.17 21.06 4.02
C SER A 50 0.60 19.85 3.48
N THR A 51 1.91 19.95 3.28
CA THR A 51 2.71 18.93 2.58
C THR A 51 3.74 18.25 3.46
N GLN A 52 4.12 18.85 4.59
CA GLN A 52 5.08 18.26 5.50
C GLN A 52 4.40 17.28 6.44
N LEU A 53 5.05 16.14 6.68
CA LEU A 53 4.56 15.11 7.58
C LEU A 53 4.50 15.63 9.02
N ALA A 54 3.53 15.13 9.79
CA ALA A 54 3.27 15.54 11.17
C ALA A 54 3.04 14.32 12.07
N GLY A 55 3.13 14.50 13.38
CA GLY A 55 2.83 13.46 14.37
C GLY A 55 3.67 12.20 14.18
N ASP A 56 3.03 11.04 14.08
CA ASP A 56 3.72 9.77 13.91
C ASP A 56 4.43 9.66 12.55
N ALA A 57 3.88 10.28 11.49
CA ALA A 57 4.52 10.32 10.18
C ALA A 57 5.84 11.11 10.21
N TRP A 58 5.91 12.17 11.02
CA TRP A 58 7.17 12.91 11.25
C TRP A 58 8.23 12.03 11.92
N ALA A 59 7.81 11.26 12.94
CA ALA A 59 8.69 10.34 13.65
C ALA A 59 9.20 9.23 12.73
N SER A 60 8.30 8.59 11.99
CA SER A 60 8.61 7.52 11.05
C SER A 60 9.58 7.99 9.96
N GLU A 61 9.30 9.13 9.30
CA GLU A 61 10.17 9.69 8.27
C GLU A 61 11.58 9.98 8.80
N TYR A 62 11.71 10.62 9.97
CA TYR A 62 13.01 10.93 10.55
C TYR A 62 13.81 9.66 10.89
N ARG A 63 13.17 8.68 11.53
CA ARG A 63 13.82 7.43 11.93
C ARG A 63 14.25 6.64 10.70
N THR A 64 13.41 6.55 9.68
CA THR A 64 13.75 5.97 8.38
C THR A 64 14.95 6.66 7.75
N ALA A 65 14.94 8.00 7.68
CA ALA A 65 16.05 8.77 7.12
C ALA A 65 17.35 8.59 7.92
N LEU A 66 17.28 8.48 9.26
CA LEU A 66 18.42 8.26 10.14
C LEU A 66 19.09 6.90 9.90
N VAL A 67 18.28 5.86 9.74
CA VAL A 67 18.72 4.50 9.44
C VAL A 67 19.34 4.44 8.05
N PHE A 68 18.67 4.98 7.04
CA PHE A 68 19.22 5.03 5.67
C PHE A 68 20.53 5.83 5.61
N ALA A 69 20.62 6.97 6.30
CA ALA A 69 21.84 7.75 6.39
C ALA A 69 23.01 6.99 7.05
N GLY A 70 22.77 5.82 7.65
CA GLY A 70 23.76 5.02 8.38
C GLY A 70 24.21 5.68 9.68
N LYS A 71 23.36 6.56 10.25
CA LYS A 71 23.63 7.29 11.48
C LYS A 71 23.19 6.52 12.73
N TYR A 72 22.21 5.64 12.58
CA TYR A 72 21.86 4.68 13.61
C TYR A 72 22.94 3.58 13.72
N GLN A 73 23.31 3.23 14.96
CA GLN A 73 24.32 2.21 15.26
C GLN A 73 23.61 1.00 15.87
N GLY A 74 23.20 0.05 15.04
CA GLY A 74 22.49 -1.15 15.49
C GLY A 74 21.62 -1.75 14.40
N ARG A 75 20.85 -2.76 14.79
CA ARG A 75 19.77 -3.34 13.99
C ARG A 75 18.45 -3.12 14.71
N LEU A 76 17.40 -2.87 13.94
CA LEU A 76 16.04 -2.67 14.43
C LEU A 76 15.22 -3.92 14.11
N TYR A 77 14.77 -4.64 15.13
CA TYR A 77 14.02 -5.88 14.96
C TYR A 77 12.52 -5.68 15.13
N ASN A 78 12.11 -4.79 16.02
CA ASN A 78 10.71 -4.58 16.39
C ASN A 78 10.38 -3.08 16.55
N ALA A 79 9.09 -2.76 16.71
CA ALA A 79 8.62 -1.38 16.90
C ALA A 79 9.24 -0.70 18.14
N GLN A 80 9.46 -1.45 19.23
CA GLN A 80 10.06 -0.91 20.46
C GLN A 80 11.52 -0.45 20.24
N ASP A 81 12.29 -1.14 19.40
CA ASP A 81 13.64 -0.72 19.03
C ASP A 81 13.61 0.62 18.28
N VAL A 82 12.63 0.78 17.39
CA VAL A 82 12.42 1.99 16.59
C VAL A 82 12.01 3.16 17.48
N GLU A 83 11.10 2.93 18.44
CA GLU A 83 10.61 3.94 19.37
C GLU A 83 11.71 4.54 20.27
N GLN A 84 12.74 3.75 20.59
CA GLN A 84 13.89 4.22 21.36
C GLN A 84 14.74 5.25 20.62
N ILE A 85 14.59 5.38 19.29
CA ILE A 85 15.28 6.41 18.52
C ILE A 85 14.60 7.75 18.82
N PRO A 86 15.31 8.72 19.42
CA PRO A 86 14.75 10.02 19.74
C PRO A 86 14.47 10.80 18.45
N VAL A 87 13.31 11.45 18.42
CA VAL A 87 12.87 12.23 17.27
C VAL A 87 13.04 13.72 17.56
N PRO A 88 13.67 14.50 16.67
CA PRO A 88 13.83 15.92 16.84
C PRO A 88 12.48 16.63 16.73
N PRO A 89 12.14 17.54 17.67
CA PRO A 89 10.90 18.29 17.63
C PRO A 89 10.90 19.39 16.57
N LEU A 90 12.07 19.72 16.00
CA LEU A 90 12.24 20.81 15.05
C LEU A 90 12.91 20.35 13.76
N ARG A 91 12.40 20.85 12.65
CA ARG A 91 12.98 20.71 11.31
C ARG A 91 13.14 22.08 10.68
N ARG A 92 14.20 22.26 9.91
CA ARG A 92 14.48 23.48 9.18
C ARG A 92 14.59 23.15 7.71
N ILE A 93 13.76 23.83 6.92
CA ILE A 93 13.67 23.66 5.49
C ILE A 93 14.18 24.94 4.84
N THR A 94 15.09 24.77 3.88
CA THR A 94 15.52 25.86 3.00
C THR A 94 15.14 25.55 1.56
N GLY A 95 14.79 26.59 0.82
CA GLY A 95 14.30 26.45 -0.54
C GLY A 95 14.14 27.78 -1.24
N GLU A 96 13.42 27.76 -2.36
CA GLU A 96 13.13 28.94 -3.17
C GLU A 96 11.69 28.92 -3.67
N VAL A 97 11.02 30.07 -3.63
CA VAL A 97 9.77 30.31 -4.35
C VAL A 97 10.11 30.76 -5.77
N VAL A 98 9.58 30.07 -6.78
CA VAL A 98 9.79 30.36 -8.20
C VAL A 98 8.47 30.80 -8.82
N LEU A 99 8.38 32.05 -9.26
CA LEU A 99 7.16 32.57 -9.88
C LEU A 99 7.06 32.24 -11.38
N ASN A 100 5.83 32.20 -11.88
CA ASN A 100 5.47 31.94 -13.28
C ASN A 100 6.06 30.62 -13.81
N ARG A 101 6.06 29.60 -12.94
CA ARG A 101 6.47 28.25 -13.24
C ARG A 101 5.48 27.28 -12.61
N THR A 102 5.37 26.12 -13.24
CA THR A 102 4.67 24.94 -12.76
C THR A 102 5.65 23.92 -12.20
N PRO A 103 5.21 22.94 -11.39
CA PRO A 103 6.12 21.92 -10.84
C PRO A 103 6.89 21.14 -11.92
N ALA A 104 6.26 20.90 -13.07
CA ALA A 104 6.88 20.22 -14.21
C ALA A 104 8.03 21.01 -14.88
N GLU A 105 8.10 22.32 -14.64
CA GLU A 105 9.12 23.20 -15.24
C GLU A 105 10.33 23.45 -14.32
N VAL A 106 10.36 22.85 -13.11
CA VAL A 106 11.43 23.03 -12.14
C VAL A 106 12.10 21.70 -11.81
N ASP A 107 13.43 21.72 -11.67
CA ASP A 107 14.17 20.52 -11.29
C ASP A 107 13.94 20.16 -9.83
N GLY A 108 13.49 18.92 -9.59
CA GLY A 108 13.31 18.33 -8.26
C GLY A 108 11.89 18.52 -7.68
N PRO A 109 11.65 18.02 -6.45
CA PRO A 109 10.35 18.13 -5.80
C PRO A 109 9.96 19.59 -5.58
N ALA A 110 8.76 19.95 -6.03
CA ALA A 110 8.22 21.30 -5.94
C ALA A 110 6.74 21.28 -5.60
N LEU A 111 6.32 22.21 -4.75
CA LEU A 111 4.95 22.37 -4.28
C LEU A 111 4.28 23.50 -5.05
N SER A 112 3.10 23.28 -5.61
CA SER A 112 2.35 24.34 -6.29
C SER A 112 1.87 25.40 -5.30
N ILE A 113 1.96 26.68 -5.69
CA ILE A 113 1.34 27.80 -4.99
C ILE A 113 0.68 28.75 -6.01
N PRO A 114 -0.25 29.61 -5.58
CA PRO A 114 -0.77 30.66 -6.45
C PRO A 114 0.36 31.48 -7.10
N GLY A 115 0.43 31.44 -8.43
CA GLY A 115 1.41 32.20 -9.22
C GLY A 115 2.82 31.61 -9.30
N GLY A 116 3.07 30.41 -8.76
CA GLY A 116 4.40 29.79 -8.81
C GLY A 116 4.53 28.43 -8.13
N VAL A 117 5.75 28.09 -7.72
CA VAL A 117 6.07 26.86 -6.99
C VAL A 117 7.08 27.11 -5.87
N VAL A 118 7.00 26.30 -4.82
CA VAL A 118 7.98 26.24 -3.72
C VAL A 118 8.89 25.03 -3.96
N ARG A 119 10.16 25.27 -4.25
CA ARG A 119 11.17 24.22 -4.42
C ARG A 119 11.96 24.03 -3.14
N LEU A 120 11.97 22.80 -2.62
CA LEU A 120 12.73 22.43 -1.42
C LEU A 120 14.18 22.08 -1.81
N ARG A 121 15.15 22.50 -0.99
CA ARG A 121 16.58 22.26 -1.27
C ARG A 121 17.28 21.44 -0.19
N GLU A 122 17.06 21.81 1.07
CA GLU A 122 17.75 21.17 2.18
C GLU A 122 16.84 21.09 3.40
N GLN A 123 16.92 19.95 4.08
CA GLN A 123 16.25 19.66 5.34
C GLN A 123 17.30 19.39 6.42
N ARG A 124 17.15 20.05 7.57
CA ARG A 124 17.96 19.82 8.77
C ARG A 124 17.06 19.60 9.96
N HIS A 125 17.54 18.88 10.96
CA HIS A 125 16.78 18.55 12.16
C HIS A 125 17.53 19.00 13.41
N SER A 126 16.79 19.31 14.47
CA SER A 126 17.38 19.75 15.74
C SER A 126 16.61 19.21 16.94
N MET A 127 17.36 18.65 17.89
CA MET A 127 16.83 18.24 19.21
C MET A 127 16.66 19.42 20.16
N ASP A 128 17.46 20.48 20.00
CA ASP A 128 17.62 21.56 20.99
C ASP A 128 17.43 22.98 20.40
N GLY A 129 17.11 23.09 19.11
CA GLY A 129 17.00 24.33 18.35
C GLY A 129 18.34 25.03 18.07
N LYS A 130 19.47 24.48 18.53
CA LYS A 130 20.81 25.10 18.42
C LYS A 130 21.69 24.37 17.44
N LYS A 131 21.72 23.04 17.50
CA LYS A 131 22.49 22.20 16.58
C LYS A 131 21.57 21.64 15.51
N TRP A 132 21.95 21.84 14.26
CA TRP A 132 21.17 21.45 13.09
C TRP A 132 21.96 20.44 12.28
N GLU A 133 21.37 19.28 12.04
CA GLU A 133 22.00 18.18 11.32
C GLU A 133 21.18 17.77 10.10
N SER A 134 21.85 17.57 8.97
CA SER A 134 21.25 17.01 7.77
C SER A 134 21.45 15.51 7.71
N LEU A 135 20.44 14.82 7.20
CA LEU A 135 20.51 13.38 6.91
C LEU A 135 20.64 13.25 5.39
N PRO A 136 21.80 12.81 4.87
CA PRO A 136 21.98 12.69 3.43
C PRO A 136 21.07 11.58 2.88
N PRO A 137 20.38 11.82 1.75
CA PRO A 137 19.56 10.79 1.13
C PRO A 137 20.43 9.65 0.61
N VAL A 138 19.93 8.41 0.71
CA VAL A 138 20.54 7.25 0.04
C VAL A 138 19.96 7.16 -1.36
N ARG A 139 20.83 7.25 -2.38
CA ARG A 139 20.43 7.16 -3.80
C ARG A 139 20.76 5.82 -4.44
N ASP A 140 21.47 4.95 -3.71
CA ASP A 140 21.88 3.63 -4.18
C ASP A 140 20.84 2.59 -3.77
N ALA A 141 20.09 2.07 -4.75
CA ALA A 141 19.04 1.08 -4.53
C ALA A 141 19.56 -0.21 -3.87
N ALA A 142 20.77 -0.66 -4.24
CA ALA A 142 21.38 -1.86 -3.63
C ALA A 142 21.69 -1.65 -2.14
N ARG A 143 22.08 -0.42 -1.78
CA ARG A 143 22.26 -0.03 -0.38
C ARG A 143 20.93 0.08 0.36
N VAL A 144 19.90 0.66 -0.26
CA VAL A 144 18.55 0.73 0.33
C VAL A 144 18.05 -0.67 0.65
N ARG A 145 18.08 -1.59 -0.33
CA ARG A 145 17.63 -2.98 -0.13
C ARG A 145 18.39 -3.68 0.98
N ARG A 146 19.73 -3.57 1.00
CA ARG A 146 20.54 -4.15 2.08
C ARG A 146 20.15 -3.61 3.45
N ILE A 147 19.91 -2.30 3.58
CA ILE A 147 19.52 -1.70 4.86
C ILE A 147 18.17 -2.24 5.32
N ILE A 148 17.22 -2.42 4.40
CA ILE A 148 15.92 -3.04 4.68
C ILE A 148 16.13 -4.49 5.15
N ASP A 149 16.89 -5.30 4.40
CA ASP A 149 17.15 -6.71 4.75
C ASP A 149 17.88 -6.86 6.11
N GLU A 150 18.74 -5.90 6.48
CA GLU A 150 19.48 -5.91 7.74
C GLU A 150 18.67 -5.43 8.96
N ASN A 151 17.50 -4.81 8.74
CA ASN A 151 16.65 -4.22 9.78
C ASN A 151 15.20 -4.72 9.64
N PRO A 152 14.85 -5.86 10.28
CA PRO A 152 13.51 -6.46 10.19
C PRO A 152 12.35 -5.51 10.53
N ALA A 153 12.59 -4.46 11.31
CA ALA A 153 11.56 -3.47 11.62
C ALA A 153 10.98 -2.73 10.39
N PHE A 154 11.66 -2.71 9.23
CA PHE A 154 11.08 -2.23 7.97
C PHE A 154 9.99 -3.16 7.40
N GLY A 155 9.90 -4.39 7.91
CA GLY A 155 8.86 -5.35 7.59
C GLY A 155 7.58 -5.15 8.41
N ILE A 156 7.60 -4.29 9.42
CA ILE A 156 6.42 -4.01 10.25
C ILE A 156 5.52 -3.02 9.54
N ASP A 157 4.30 -3.45 9.27
CA ASP A 157 3.26 -2.60 8.73
C ASP A 157 2.56 -1.80 9.83
N GLY A 158 1.98 -0.68 9.42
CA GLY A 158 0.95 -0.05 10.24
C GLY A 158 -0.31 -0.90 10.30
N GLU A 159 -1.08 -0.74 11.37
CA GLU A 159 -2.37 -1.40 11.51
C GLU A 159 -3.35 -0.92 10.42
N THR A 160 -4.00 -1.87 9.74
CA THR A 160 -4.99 -1.57 8.72
C THR A 160 -6.23 -0.95 9.34
N ILE A 161 -6.64 0.19 8.80
CA ILE A 161 -7.84 0.92 9.20
C ILE A 161 -9.03 0.45 8.37
N GLY A 162 -8.80 0.21 7.08
CA GLY A 162 -9.82 -0.27 6.16
C GLY A 162 -9.41 -0.11 4.71
N GLN A 163 -10.21 -0.70 3.84
CA GLN A 163 -10.10 -0.61 2.40
C GLN A 163 -11.29 0.17 1.87
N PHE A 164 -11.05 1.06 0.91
CA PHE A 164 -12.00 2.07 0.47
C PHE A 164 -12.02 2.14 -1.05
N SER A 165 -13.22 2.10 -1.62
CA SER A 165 -13.49 2.54 -2.98
C SER A 165 -13.75 4.04 -2.99
N VAL A 166 -13.14 4.74 -3.92
CA VAL A 166 -13.34 6.18 -4.13
C VAL A 166 -13.77 6.40 -5.57
N GLU A 167 -15.01 6.86 -5.75
CA GLU A 167 -15.58 7.26 -7.02
C GLU A 167 -15.56 8.77 -7.15
N HIS A 168 -14.93 9.28 -8.19
CA HIS A 168 -14.96 10.70 -8.51
C HIS A 168 -15.70 10.88 -9.82
N TRP A 169 -16.79 11.64 -9.79
CA TRP A 169 -17.60 11.99 -10.94
C TRP A 169 -17.10 13.27 -11.59
N ALA A 170 -17.22 13.38 -12.91
CA ALA A 170 -16.78 14.54 -13.68
C ALA A 170 -17.45 15.85 -13.24
N GLU A 171 -18.65 15.80 -12.65
CA GLU A 171 -19.31 16.96 -12.03
C GLU A 171 -18.69 17.43 -10.71
N GLY A 172 -17.71 16.69 -10.17
CA GLY A 172 -17.02 16.98 -8.92
C GLY A 172 -17.63 16.32 -7.68
N ARG A 173 -18.63 15.44 -7.83
CA ARG A 173 -19.13 14.57 -6.76
C ARG A 173 -18.08 13.49 -6.47
N ILE A 174 -17.82 13.23 -5.19
CA ILE A 174 -16.94 12.16 -4.74
C ILE A 174 -17.72 11.29 -3.76
N ASP A 175 -17.77 10.00 -4.03
CA ASP A 175 -18.40 9.01 -3.16
C ASP A 175 -17.28 8.08 -2.65
N VAL A 176 -17.29 7.79 -1.34
CA VAL A 176 -16.28 6.93 -0.69
C VAL A 176 -17.01 5.83 0.08
N GLU A 177 -16.69 4.58 -0.22
CA GLU A 177 -17.32 3.42 0.39
C GLU A 177 -16.29 2.38 0.87
N PRO A 178 -16.44 1.83 2.09
CA PRO A 178 -17.41 2.20 3.12
C PRO A 178 -17.12 3.60 3.68
N GLU A 179 -18.03 4.14 4.51
CA GLU A 179 -17.83 5.43 5.16
C GLU A 179 -16.53 5.40 5.99
N PRO A 180 -15.53 6.24 5.67
CA PRO A 180 -14.24 6.21 6.33
C PRO A 180 -14.31 6.87 7.73
N PRO A 181 -13.37 6.55 8.63
CA PRO A 181 -13.33 7.17 9.95
C PRO A 181 -13.14 8.69 9.86
N ALA A 182 -13.53 9.39 10.93
CA ALA A 182 -13.47 10.85 10.97
C ALA A 182 -12.07 11.39 10.63
N GLY A 183 -12.01 12.31 9.67
CA GLY A 183 -10.78 12.91 9.16
C GLY A 183 -10.13 12.16 7.98
N ALA A 184 -10.45 10.87 7.75
CA ALA A 184 -9.97 10.14 6.58
C ALA A 184 -10.77 10.50 5.30
N LEU A 185 -12.06 10.82 5.43
CA LEU A 185 -12.90 11.25 4.30
C LEU A 185 -12.29 12.42 3.53
N GLU A 186 -11.97 13.51 4.24
CA GLU A 186 -11.41 14.72 3.63
C GLU A 186 -10.08 14.43 2.90
N ILE A 187 -9.27 13.52 3.45
CA ILE A 187 -7.98 13.12 2.87
C ILE A 187 -8.20 12.34 1.56
N LEU A 188 -9.12 11.37 1.57
CA LEU A 188 -9.46 10.56 0.39
C LEU A 188 -10.07 11.43 -0.72
N GLU A 189 -10.98 12.33 -0.37
CA GLU A 189 -11.56 13.27 -1.32
C GLU A 189 -10.51 14.22 -1.92
N ASP A 190 -9.63 14.79 -1.10
CA ASP A 190 -8.58 15.69 -1.58
C ASP A 190 -7.59 14.97 -2.49
N MET A 191 -7.27 13.71 -2.20
CA MET A 191 -6.46 12.86 -3.08
C MET A 191 -7.15 12.57 -4.41
N ALA A 192 -8.43 12.20 -4.38
CA ALA A 192 -9.21 11.98 -5.60
C ALA A 192 -9.29 13.25 -6.46
N ARG A 193 -9.45 14.44 -5.85
CA ARG A 193 -9.40 15.72 -6.56
C ARG A 193 -8.03 15.98 -7.18
N GLU A 194 -6.96 15.74 -6.42
CA GLU A 194 -5.59 15.99 -6.89
C GLU A 194 -5.23 15.12 -8.10
N TRP A 195 -5.63 13.84 -8.06
CA TRP A 195 -5.17 12.85 -9.03
C TRP A 195 -6.11 12.62 -10.21
N HIS A 196 -7.41 12.85 -10.02
CA HIS A 196 -8.38 12.65 -11.11
C HIS A 196 -8.65 13.98 -11.83
N GLY A 197 -8.40 15.11 -11.16
CA GLY A 197 -8.61 16.45 -11.68
C GLY A 197 -9.69 17.18 -10.92
N SER A 198 -9.31 18.26 -10.22
CA SER A 198 -10.20 19.02 -9.34
C SER A 198 -11.15 19.98 -10.06
N THR A 199 -11.01 20.10 -11.38
CA THR A 199 -11.85 20.96 -12.23
C THR A 199 -12.17 20.23 -13.53
N PRO A 200 -13.26 20.58 -14.24
CA PRO A 200 -13.60 19.96 -15.52
C PRO A 200 -12.47 20.03 -16.56
N ASP A 201 -11.73 21.13 -16.60
CA ASP A 201 -10.58 21.29 -17.50
C ASP A 201 -9.42 20.36 -17.12
N LEU A 202 -9.14 20.20 -15.83
CA LEU A 202 -8.10 19.28 -15.35
C LEU A 202 -8.52 17.83 -15.55
N TRP A 203 -9.78 17.48 -15.27
CA TRP A 203 -10.37 16.17 -15.52
C TRP A 203 -10.21 15.77 -16.99
N ALA A 204 -10.73 16.60 -17.90
CA ALA A 204 -10.63 16.36 -19.33
C ALA A 204 -9.17 16.22 -19.79
N LYS A 205 -8.27 17.06 -19.26
CA LYS A 205 -6.84 16.99 -19.59
C LYS A 205 -6.19 15.69 -19.10
N TYR A 206 -6.47 15.27 -17.87
CA TYR A 206 -5.91 14.04 -17.31
C TYR A 206 -6.37 12.81 -18.09
N HIS A 207 -7.66 12.77 -18.44
CA HIS A 207 -8.25 11.60 -19.08
C HIS A 207 -8.03 11.53 -20.59
N ALA A 208 -7.81 12.66 -21.27
CA ALA A 208 -7.55 12.68 -22.71
C ALA A 208 -6.29 11.90 -23.13
N GLU A 209 -5.33 11.71 -22.23
CA GLU A 209 -4.11 10.93 -22.50
C GLU A 209 -4.25 9.45 -22.14
N LEU A 210 -5.28 9.08 -21.37
CA LEU A 210 -5.46 7.75 -20.78
C LEU A 210 -6.62 6.97 -21.41
N VAL A 211 -7.59 7.64 -22.04
CA VAL A 211 -8.76 6.98 -22.65
C VAL A 211 -8.57 6.84 -24.18
N PRO A 212 -8.65 5.62 -24.75
CA PRO A 212 -8.35 5.35 -26.17
C PRO A 212 -9.16 6.17 -27.18
N GLU A 213 -10.42 6.49 -26.87
CA GLU A 213 -11.33 7.22 -27.78
C GLU A 213 -11.36 8.74 -27.53
N GLY A 214 -10.62 9.23 -26.53
CA GLY A 214 -10.53 10.65 -26.18
C GLY A 214 -11.81 11.25 -25.57
N GLU A 215 -12.84 10.44 -25.33
CA GLU A 215 -13.99 10.83 -24.52
C GLU A 215 -13.58 10.83 -23.04
N ALA A 216 -13.83 11.96 -22.35
CA ALA A 216 -13.57 12.03 -20.92
C ALA A 216 -14.59 11.17 -20.17
N PRO A 217 -14.16 10.35 -19.21
CA PRO A 217 -15.07 9.47 -18.47
C PRO A 217 -16.04 10.29 -17.63
N ALA A 218 -17.23 9.71 -17.41
CA ALA A 218 -18.22 10.26 -16.49
C ALA A 218 -17.77 10.08 -15.04
N VAL A 219 -17.11 8.96 -14.73
CA VAL A 219 -16.64 8.64 -13.38
C VAL A 219 -15.35 7.82 -13.44
N ARG A 220 -14.51 8.01 -12.42
CA ARG A 220 -13.30 7.21 -12.17
C ARG A 220 -13.40 6.59 -10.79
N ARG A 221 -13.06 5.31 -10.68
CA ARG A 221 -13.03 4.56 -9.42
C ARG A 221 -11.59 4.15 -9.10
N THR A 222 -11.22 4.29 -7.84
CA THR A 222 -9.89 3.94 -7.28
C THR A 222 -10.08 3.20 -5.97
N PHE A 223 -9.22 2.23 -5.69
CA PHE A 223 -9.28 1.43 -4.47
C PHE A 223 -8.03 1.67 -3.63
N PHE A 224 -8.23 2.02 -2.36
CA PHE A 224 -7.16 2.32 -1.43
C PHE A 224 -7.27 1.48 -0.17
N GLU A 225 -6.14 1.07 0.37
CA GLU A 225 -6.03 0.64 1.75
C GLU A 225 -5.39 1.74 2.59
N LEU A 226 -6.02 2.07 3.71
CA LEU A 226 -5.51 3.00 4.70
C LEU A 226 -4.94 2.21 5.88
N ARG A 227 -3.73 2.57 6.28
CA ARG A 227 -3.08 2.06 7.48
C ARG A 227 -2.69 3.21 8.40
N HIS A 228 -2.57 2.92 9.69
CA HIS A 228 -1.80 3.76 10.58
C HIS A 228 -0.34 3.85 10.12
N ILE A 229 0.39 4.86 10.61
CA ILE A 229 1.78 5.04 10.23
C ILE A 229 2.65 3.87 10.73
N ALA A 230 3.36 3.20 9.82
CA ALA A 230 4.35 2.19 10.20
C ALA A 230 5.52 2.83 10.97
N PRO A 231 6.16 2.11 11.91
CA PRO A 231 7.31 2.63 12.66
C PRO A 231 8.44 3.16 11.78
N LEU A 232 8.64 2.52 10.61
CA LEU A 232 9.58 2.93 9.58
C LEU A 232 8.91 2.84 8.20
N GLN A 233 8.97 3.93 7.43
CA GLN A 233 8.54 3.94 6.03
C GLN A 233 9.42 3.02 5.17
N ASN A 234 8.80 2.05 4.50
CA ASN A 234 9.45 1.15 3.56
C ASN A 234 9.18 1.59 2.10
N PRO A 235 10.18 2.13 1.38
CA PRO A 235 9.99 2.63 0.02
C PRO A 235 9.72 1.54 -1.03
N THR A 236 9.78 0.25 -0.67
CA THR A 236 9.51 -0.85 -1.60
C THR A 236 8.08 -1.37 -1.56
N ARG A 237 7.23 -0.90 -0.63
CA ARG A 237 5.90 -1.47 -0.35
C ARG A 237 4.73 -0.85 -1.14
N GLY A 238 4.96 -0.29 -2.31
CA GLY A 238 3.87 0.33 -3.10
C GLY A 238 3.16 1.49 -2.40
N LEU A 239 3.74 2.03 -1.31
CA LEU A 239 3.20 3.17 -0.58
C LEU A 239 3.05 4.35 -1.54
N LEU A 240 1.83 4.82 -1.68
CA LEU A 240 1.49 5.86 -2.64
C LEU A 240 1.53 7.25 -2.02
N SER A 241 1.03 7.39 -0.80
CA SER A 241 1.14 8.65 -0.05
C SER A 241 1.09 8.45 1.45
N VAL A 242 1.58 9.45 2.19
CA VAL A 242 1.39 9.58 3.63
C VAL A 242 0.73 10.92 3.90
N ARG A 243 -0.54 10.92 4.34
CA ARG A 243 -1.34 12.13 4.53
C ARG A 243 -2.25 12.04 5.75
N GLY A 244 -2.36 13.14 6.47
CA GLY A 244 -3.22 13.28 7.65
C GLY A 244 -3.08 12.18 8.71
N GLY A 245 -1.90 11.58 8.82
CA GLY A 245 -1.62 10.50 9.78
C GLY A 245 -1.88 9.09 9.26
N TYR A 246 -2.11 8.91 7.96
CA TYR A 246 -2.34 7.61 7.32
C TYR A 246 -1.30 7.30 6.26
N GLU A 247 -0.94 6.03 6.16
CA GLU A 247 -0.27 5.44 5.00
C GLU A 247 -1.35 4.93 4.03
N ILE A 248 -1.20 5.25 2.76
CA ILE A 248 -2.22 5.02 1.74
C ILE A 248 -1.62 4.20 0.61
N TYR A 249 -2.22 3.05 0.35
CA TYR A 249 -1.77 2.06 -0.62
C TYR A 249 -2.83 1.85 -1.70
N PRO A 250 -2.46 1.83 -2.99
CA PRO A 250 -3.38 1.42 -4.05
C PRO A 250 -3.50 -0.10 -4.01
N LEU A 251 -4.72 -0.61 -4.07
CA LEU A 251 -4.96 -2.06 -4.06
C LEU A 251 -4.93 -2.66 -5.46
N VAL A 252 -5.58 -1.98 -6.40
CA VAL A 252 -5.68 -2.38 -7.80
C VAL A 252 -5.60 -1.15 -8.71
N ASP A 253 -5.42 -1.41 -9.99
CA ASP A 253 -5.39 -0.37 -10.99
C ASP A 253 -6.74 0.39 -11.06
N PRO A 254 -6.71 1.70 -11.30
CA PRO A 254 -7.92 2.50 -11.41
C PRO A 254 -8.79 2.04 -12.58
N MET A 255 -10.10 2.20 -12.42
CA MET A 255 -11.07 1.96 -13.48
C MET A 255 -11.84 3.23 -13.81
N TYR A 256 -12.51 3.22 -14.95
CA TYR A 256 -13.40 4.30 -15.36
C TYR A 256 -14.67 3.80 -15.99
N SER A 257 -15.65 4.69 -16.04
CA SER A 257 -16.89 4.45 -16.75
C SER A 257 -17.30 5.68 -17.56
N LEU A 258 -17.82 5.42 -18.77
CA LEU A 258 -18.38 6.45 -19.65
C LEU A 258 -19.85 6.75 -19.33
N ASP A 259 -20.56 5.77 -18.74
CA ASP A 259 -22.00 5.82 -18.45
C ASP A 259 -22.32 5.74 -16.95
N GLY A 260 -21.36 5.37 -16.11
CA GLY A 260 -21.52 5.13 -14.68
C GLY A 260 -21.98 3.71 -14.34
N GLU A 261 -22.09 2.81 -15.33
CA GLU A 261 -22.60 1.45 -15.16
C GLU A 261 -21.59 0.40 -15.63
N THR A 262 -20.90 0.67 -16.74
CA THR A 262 -19.90 -0.23 -17.33
C THR A 262 -18.50 0.21 -16.96
N TRP A 263 -17.71 -0.66 -16.34
CA TRP A 263 -16.36 -0.33 -15.89
C TRP A 263 -15.28 -0.89 -16.83
N LEU A 264 -14.35 -0.01 -17.19
CA LEU A 264 -13.25 -0.26 -18.11
C LEU A 264 -11.91 -0.02 -17.40
N SER A 265 -10.91 -0.84 -17.75
CA SER A 265 -9.54 -0.67 -17.27
C SER A 265 -8.83 0.44 -18.03
N TYR A 266 -8.02 1.23 -17.33
CA TYR A 266 -7.08 2.16 -17.98
C TYR A 266 -5.88 1.44 -18.62
N ASP A 267 -5.43 0.33 -18.02
CA ASP A 267 -4.17 -0.31 -18.37
C ASP A 267 -4.33 -1.40 -19.45
N ASP A 268 -5.53 -1.98 -19.55
CA ASP A 268 -5.88 -2.93 -20.60
C ASP A 268 -7.18 -2.53 -21.31
N PRO A 269 -7.11 -1.76 -22.41
CA PRO A 269 -8.29 -1.34 -23.15
C PRO A 269 -8.98 -2.47 -23.91
N ASP A 270 -8.34 -3.64 -24.03
CA ASP A 270 -8.91 -4.84 -24.66
C ASP A 270 -9.51 -5.80 -23.62
N ALA A 271 -9.39 -5.51 -22.32
CA ALA A 271 -10.02 -6.30 -21.27
C ALA A 271 -11.55 -6.29 -21.40
N GLU A 272 -12.19 -7.42 -21.09
CA GLU A 272 -13.65 -7.48 -21.08
C GLU A 272 -14.20 -6.49 -20.05
N PRO A 273 -15.21 -5.68 -20.41
CA PRO A 273 -15.83 -4.74 -19.48
C PRO A 273 -16.35 -5.49 -18.26
N VAL A 274 -16.07 -4.94 -17.09
CA VAL A 274 -16.50 -5.52 -15.83
C VAL A 274 -17.88 -4.95 -15.51
N GLU A 275 -18.90 -5.81 -15.43
CA GLU A 275 -20.22 -5.44 -14.92
C GLU A 275 -20.14 -5.18 -13.41
N ASP A 276 -20.95 -4.24 -12.91
CA ASP A 276 -20.89 -3.76 -11.52
C ASP A 276 -21.08 -4.89 -10.47
N ASP A 277 -21.73 -6.02 -10.84
CA ASP A 277 -21.91 -7.20 -9.98
C ASP A 277 -20.59 -7.86 -9.54
N PHE A 278 -19.56 -7.90 -10.40
CA PHE A 278 -18.24 -8.42 -10.01
C PHE A 278 -17.51 -7.46 -9.07
N LEU A 279 -17.80 -6.16 -9.18
CA LEU A 279 -17.14 -5.10 -8.43
C LEU A 279 -17.80 -4.86 -7.08
N GLN A 280 -19.12 -5.07 -7.00
CA GLN A 280 -19.82 -5.23 -5.74
C GLN A 280 -19.32 -6.49 -5.03
N ALA A 281 -19.17 -7.63 -5.72
CA ALA A 281 -18.56 -8.83 -5.14
C ALA A 281 -17.10 -8.61 -4.71
N PHE A 282 -16.31 -7.80 -5.44
CA PHE A 282 -14.95 -7.41 -5.05
C PHE A 282 -14.95 -6.49 -3.82
N SER A 283 -15.82 -5.47 -3.79
CA SER A 283 -16.00 -4.58 -2.62
C SER A 283 -16.53 -5.33 -1.40
N GLU A 284 -17.43 -6.30 -1.59
CA GLU A 284 -17.95 -7.21 -0.56
C GLU A 284 -16.88 -8.19 -0.10
N MET A 285 -16.03 -8.70 -1.01
CA MET A 285 -14.86 -9.54 -0.69
C MET A 285 -13.80 -8.76 0.10
N LEU A 286 -13.53 -7.50 -0.27
CA LEU A 286 -12.61 -6.60 0.44
C LEU A 286 -13.15 -6.15 1.81
N ASN A 287 -14.48 -6.11 1.97
CA ASN A 287 -15.16 -5.79 3.23
C ASN A 287 -15.71 -7.03 3.96
N MET A 288 -15.29 -8.24 3.57
CA MET A 288 -15.81 -9.46 4.15
C MET A 288 -15.23 -9.63 5.54
N GLU A 289 -16.02 -9.41 6.58
CA GLU A 289 -15.62 -9.81 7.93
C GLU A 289 -15.46 -11.33 7.95
N THR A 290 -14.24 -11.80 8.10
CA THR A 290 -13.92 -13.22 8.21
C THR A 290 -13.71 -13.63 9.66
N VAL A 291 -13.89 -14.94 9.91
CA VAL A 291 -13.50 -15.62 11.14
C VAL A 291 -12.45 -16.67 10.78
N SER A 292 -11.32 -16.69 11.48
CA SER A 292 -10.22 -17.57 11.15
C SER A 292 -10.31 -18.89 11.90
N ALA A 293 -10.58 -19.98 11.17
CA ALA A 293 -10.66 -21.32 11.73
C ALA A 293 -9.42 -22.14 11.37
N VAL A 294 -8.77 -22.71 12.39
CA VAL A 294 -7.69 -23.68 12.24
C VAL A 294 -8.27 -25.09 12.22
N VAL A 295 -8.06 -25.79 11.11
CA VAL A 295 -8.42 -27.20 10.94
C VAL A 295 -7.16 -28.06 11.00
N HIS A 296 -7.14 -29.02 11.93
CA HIS A 296 -6.03 -29.95 12.12
C HIS A 296 -6.26 -31.27 11.39
N ALA A 297 -5.19 -31.92 10.94
CA ALA A 297 -5.22 -33.23 10.30
C ALA A 297 -5.90 -34.31 11.15
N ASP A 298 -5.84 -34.19 12.48
CA ASP A 298 -6.47 -35.11 13.45
C ASP A 298 -7.98 -34.90 13.63
N GLY A 299 -8.56 -33.91 12.95
CA GLY A 299 -9.98 -33.56 13.04
C GLY A 299 -10.31 -32.51 14.09
N ARG A 300 -9.34 -31.95 14.82
CA ARG A 300 -9.61 -30.76 15.65
C ARG A 300 -9.88 -29.55 14.78
N VAL A 301 -10.81 -28.71 15.23
CA VAL A 301 -11.15 -27.44 14.60
C VAL A 301 -11.21 -26.41 15.73
N GLU A 302 -10.35 -25.41 15.65
CA GLU A 302 -10.10 -24.39 16.67
C GLU A 302 -10.25 -23.00 16.00
N TRP A 303 -10.74 -22.02 16.74
CA TRP A 303 -10.85 -20.61 16.34
C TRP A 303 -10.69 -19.78 17.62
N ASP A 304 -10.42 -18.49 17.50
CA ASP A 304 -10.23 -17.66 18.69
C ASP A 304 -11.55 -17.53 19.47
N GLU A 305 -11.51 -17.60 20.80
CA GLU A 305 -12.71 -17.42 21.63
C GLU A 305 -13.27 -15.99 21.52
N GLU A 306 -12.45 -15.04 21.06
CA GLU A 306 -12.85 -13.66 20.78
C GLU A 306 -13.51 -13.49 19.40
N GLU A 307 -13.48 -14.51 18.53
CA GLU A 307 -14.15 -14.47 17.22
C GLU A 307 -15.65 -14.79 17.32
N ASP A 308 -16.48 -13.93 16.71
CA ASP A 308 -17.95 -13.98 16.74
C ASP A 308 -18.51 -15.14 15.89
N ILE A 309 -18.32 -16.39 16.32
CA ILE A 309 -19.10 -17.52 15.81
C ILE A 309 -20.53 -17.46 16.37
N PRO A 310 -21.58 -17.50 15.54
CA PRO A 310 -22.95 -17.46 16.02
C PRO A 310 -23.28 -18.60 17.00
N ALA A 311 -23.88 -18.25 18.13
CA ALA A 311 -24.17 -19.19 19.21
C ALA A 311 -25.06 -20.35 18.74
N GLY A 312 -24.59 -21.58 18.95
CA GLY A 312 -25.29 -22.80 18.55
C GLY A 312 -24.95 -23.33 17.15
N GLN A 313 -24.12 -22.62 16.38
CA GLN A 313 -23.63 -23.08 15.07
C GLN A 313 -22.27 -23.81 15.16
N GLU A 314 -21.62 -23.81 16.31
CA GLU A 314 -20.23 -24.27 16.48
C GLU A 314 -20.06 -25.73 16.04
N GLU A 315 -20.96 -26.61 16.49
CA GLU A 315 -20.89 -28.04 16.12
C GLU A 315 -21.23 -28.29 14.65
N ARG A 316 -22.10 -27.46 14.05
CA ARG A 316 -22.40 -27.52 12.61
C ARG A 316 -21.14 -27.17 11.82
N ILE A 317 -20.55 -26.02 12.11
CA ILE A 317 -19.35 -25.50 11.44
C ILE A 317 -18.20 -26.50 11.57
N ARG A 318 -17.92 -27.03 12.77
CA ARG A 318 -16.90 -28.08 12.96
C ARG A 318 -17.16 -29.31 12.11
N ALA A 319 -18.40 -29.76 12.03
CA ALA A 319 -18.76 -30.93 11.25
C ALA A 319 -18.59 -30.68 9.74
N GLU A 320 -18.99 -29.52 9.26
CA GLU A 320 -18.87 -29.13 7.86
C GLU A 320 -17.40 -28.96 7.44
N LEU A 321 -16.58 -28.26 8.23
CA LEU A 321 -15.15 -28.08 7.93
C LEU A 321 -14.39 -29.41 7.94
N ARG A 322 -14.68 -30.32 8.88
CA ARG A 322 -14.12 -31.69 8.86
C ARG A 322 -14.53 -32.44 7.60
N SER A 323 -15.81 -32.33 7.22
CA SER A 323 -16.34 -33.02 6.04
C SER A 323 -15.73 -32.47 4.74
N ALA A 324 -15.54 -31.15 4.65
CA ALA A 324 -15.00 -30.47 3.48
C ALA A 324 -13.51 -30.75 3.28
N THR A 325 -12.72 -30.66 4.34
CA THR A 325 -11.26 -30.83 4.30
C THR A 325 -10.82 -32.30 4.39
N GLY A 326 -11.70 -33.19 4.83
CA GLY A 326 -11.35 -34.58 5.15
C GLY A 326 -10.57 -34.74 6.46
N ALA A 327 -10.51 -33.72 7.32
CA ALA A 327 -9.83 -33.77 8.60
C ALA A 327 -10.34 -34.93 9.49
N GLY A 328 -9.40 -35.65 10.12
CA GLY A 328 -9.68 -36.90 10.85
C GLY A 328 -9.60 -38.17 10.00
N ASP A 329 -9.47 -38.04 8.67
CA ASP A 329 -9.19 -39.14 7.73
C ASP A 329 -7.85 -38.85 7.00
N PRO A 330 -6.75 -39.56 7.34
CA PRO A 330 -5.44 -39.26 6.79
C PRO A 330 -5.36 -39.29 5.26
N GLU A 331 -6.12 -40.16 4.60
CA GLU A 331 -6.11 -40.27 3.14
C GLU A 331 -6.83 -39.09 2.48
N LYS A 332 -7.98 -38.71 3.04
CA LYS A 332 -8.76 -37.58 2.52
C LYS A 332 -8.07 -36.24 2.78
N TRP A 333 -7.55 -36.05 3.99
CA TRP A 333 -6.76 -34.88 4.35
C TRP A 333 -5.57 -34.70 3.41
N ALA A 334 -4.76 -35.75 3.22
CA ALA A 334 -3.61 -35.70 2.33
C ALA A 334 -3.98 -35.45 0.86
N SER A 335 -5.15 -35.91 0.42
CA SER A 335 -5.66 -35.61 -0.92
C SER A 335 -6.05 -34.14 -1.03
N TRP A 336 -6.89 -33.65 -0.11
CA TRP A 336 -7.39 -32.29 -0.13
C TRP A 336 -6.26 -31.26 -0.01
N THR A 337 -5.33 -31.42 0.94
CA THR A 337 -4.19 -30.48 1.07
C THR A 337 -3.27 -30.50 -0.15
N ARG A 338 -3.17 -31.64 -0.85
CA ARG A 338 -2.39 -31.72 -2.09
C ARG A 338 -3.05 -30.91 -3.19
N ASP A 339 -4.37 -31.00 -3.31
CA ASP A 339 -5.12 -30.24 -4.30
C ASP A 339 -4.99 -28.73 -4.03
N VAL A 340 -5.13 -28.29 -2.77
CA VAL A 340 -4.89 -26.88 -2.36
C VAL A 340 -3.49 -26.41 -2.77
N MET A 341 -2.42 -27.10 -2.33
CA MET A 341 -1.05 -26.67 -2.64
C MET A 341 -0.76 -26.70 -4.14
N ARG A 342 -1.34 -27.65 -4.89
CA ARG A 342 -1.20 -27.70 -6.34
C ARG A 342 -1.84 -26.48 -6.97
N ASP A 343 -3.08 -26.17 -6.62
CA ASP A 343 -3.84 -25.09 -7.25
C ASP A 343 -3.19 -23.72 -6.97
N THR A 344 -2.68 -23.52 -5.74
CA THR A 344 -1.97 -22.29 -5.35
C THR A 344 -0.61 -22.14 -6.04
N PHE A 345 0.26 -23.16 -6.01
CA PHE A 345 1.66 -23.01 -6.45
C PHE A 345 1.91 -23.43 -7.91
N GLN A 346 1.01 -24.17 -8.56
CA GLN A 346 1.16 -24.55 -9.98
C GLN A 346 0.77 -23.40 -10.92
N ALA A 347 -0.18 -22.54 -10.52
CA ALA A 347 -0.58 -21.36 -11.29
C ALA A 347 0.57 -20.32 -11.41
N GLN A 348 1.33 -20.13 -10.33
CA GLN A 348 2.46 -19.19 -10.26
C GLN A 348 3.68 -19.61 -11.13
N GLN A 349 3.79 -20.87 -11.54
CA GLN A 349 4.94 -21.38 -12.30
C GLN A 349 4.75 -21.44 -13.83
N SER A 350 3.67 -20.88 -14.36
CA SER A 350 3.35 -20.89 -15.80
C SER A 350 4.39 -20.19 -16.72
N GLY A 351 5.48 -19.63 -16.16
CA GLY A 351 6.64 -19.11 -16.88
C GLY A 351 7.91 -19.99 -16.88
N THR A 352 7.98 -21.08 -16.11
CA THR A 352 9.16 -21.96 -16.05
C THR A 352 8.77 -23.43 -16.21
N GLU A 353 9.24 -24.08 -17.27
CA GLU A 353 9.08 -25.52 -17.56
C GLU A 353 9.79 -26.42 -16.52
N SER A 354 9.45 -26.33 -15.24
CA SER A 354 10.02 -27.16 -14.18
C SER A 354 8.97 -27.96 -13.43
N GLY A 355 8.54 -29.05 -14.07
CA GLY A 355 8.77 -30.38 -13.49
C GLY A 355 7.97 -30.83 -12.26
N LEU A 356 6.89 -30.17 -11.86
CA LEU A 356 5.94 -30.77 -10.91
C LEU A 356 5.16 -31.91 -11.61
N THR A 357 5.72 -33.12 -11.60
CA THR A 357 5.02 -34.30 -12.13
C THR A 357 3.88 -34.72 -11.20
N GLU A 358 2.76 -35.17 -11.78
CA GLU A 358 1.54 -35.67 -11.08
C GLU A 358 1.77 -36.72 -9.98
N ASN A 359 2.97 -37.31 -9.88
CA ASN A 359 3.26 -38.51 -9.06
C ASN A 359 4.30 -38.28 -7.94
N GLY A 360 4.62 -37.04 -7.58
CA GLY A 360 5.50 -36.75 -6.43
C GLY A 360 4.77 -36.89 -5.09
N GLU A 361 5.43 -37.38 -4.04
CA GLU A 361 4.92 -37.32 -2.67
C GLU A 361 4.99 -35.87 -2.17
N TRP A 362 3.84 -35.19 -2.11
CA TRP A 362 3.72 -33.86 -1.51
C TRP A 362 3.76 -33.97 0.02
N PRO A 363 4.46 -33.05 0.72
CA PRO A 363 4.41 -33.01 2.17
C PRO A 363 2.97 -32.72 2.61
N VAL A 364 2.51 -33.37 3.68
CA VAL A 364 1.13 -33.21 4.17
C VAL A 364 1.17 -32.28 5.39
N PRO A 365 0.51 -31.11 5.34
CA PRO A 365 0.39 -30.21 6.48
C PRO A 365 -0.27 -30.90 7.69
N VAL A 366 0.10 -30.48 8.90
CA VAL A 366 -0.56 -30.94 10.14
C VAL A 366 -1.77 -30.07 10.50
N ALA A 367 -1.85 -28.85 9.98
CA ALA A 367 -3.03 -28.00 10.04
C ALA A 367 -3.06 -26.98 8.89
N VAL A 368 -4.26 -26.47 8.62
CA VAL A 368 -4.54 -25.38 7.67
C VAL A 368 -5.43 -24.36 8.36
N ARG A 369 -5.16 -23.08 8.15
CA ARG A 369 -5.99 -21.95 8.56
C ARG A 369 -6.91 -21.58 7.40
N LEU A 370 -8.19 -21.45 7.71
CA LEU A 370 -9.26 -21.14 6.78
C LEU A 370 -9.93 -19.85 7.23
N ASP A 371 -10.12 -18.92 6.31
CA ASP A 371 -10.89 -17.72 6.57
C ASP A 371 -12.33 -17.93 6.10
N LEU A 372 -13.27 -17.83 7.04
CA LEU A 372 -14.69 -18.06 6.84
C LEU A 372 -15.43 -16.73 6.79
N ALA A 373 -16.19 -16.48 5.73
CA ALA A 373 -17.09 -15.33 5.68
C ALA A 373 -18.14 -15.41 6.82
N LYS A 374 -18.31 -14.36 7.62
CA LYS A 374 -19.25 -14.37 8.77
C LYS A 374 -20.70 -14.60 8.36
N ASP A 375 -21.11 -14.08 7.22
CA ASP A 375 -22.45 -14.28 6.65
C ASP A 375 -22.73 -15.75 6.29
N ALA A 376 -21.72 -16.47 5.79
CA ALA A 376 -21.80 -17.90 5.49
C ALA A 376 -21.96 -18.79 6.74
N LEU A 377 -21.64 -18.28 7.95
CA LEU A 377 -21.76 -19.04 9.19
C LEU A 377 -23.22 -19.30 9.62
N GLU A 378 -24.17 -18.51 9.11
CA GLU A 378 -25.61 -18.70 9.36
C GLU A 378 -26.36 -19.24 8.14
N ASP A 379 -25.73 -19.24 6.96
CA ASP A 379 -26.33 -19.74 5.72
C ASP A 379 -26.47 -21.28 5.72
N PRO A 380 -27.60 -21.82 5.21
CA PRO A 380 -27.75 -23.25 4.95
C PRO A 380 -26.82 -23.83 3.87
N ASP A 381 -26.18 -23.01 3.03
CA ASP A 381 -25.29 -23.47 1.98
C ASP A 381 -23.97 -24.04 2.55
N PRO A 382 -23.32 -25.01 1.87
CA PRO A 382 -22.13 -25.67 2.41
C PRO A 382 -20.92 -24.74 2.47
N LEU A 383 -20.26 -24.67 3.64
CA LEU A 383 -19.05 -23.84 3.83
C LEU A 383 -17.90 -24.14 2.86
N SER A 384 -17.87 -25.35 2.28
CA SER A 384 -16.88 -25.74 1.26
C SER A 384 -16.90 -24.88 -0.01
N GLN A 385 -17.92 -24.05 -0.19
CA GLN A 385 -18.03 -23.15 -1.34
C GLN A 385 -17.59 -21.72 -1.01
N THR A 386 -17.31 -21.41 0.26
CA THR A 386 -17.17 -20.03 0.72
C THR A 386 -15.91 -19.76 1.55
N PHE A 387 -15.22 -20.79 2.06
CA PHE A 387 -13.97 -20.58 2.79
C PHE A 387 -12.77 -20.38 1.85
N ILE A 388 -11.76 -19.66 2.34
CA ILE A 388 -10.49 -19.42 1.65
C ILE A 388 -9.36 -20.03 2.49
N GLU A 389 -8.48 -20.80 1.88
CA GLU A 389 -7.28 -21.32 2.54
C GLU A 389 -6.20 -20.24 2.66
N SER A 390 -5.88 -19.79 3.87
CA SER A 390 -4.94 -18.67 4.08
C SER A 390 -3.53 -19.13 4.43
N GLU A 391 -3.39 -20.04 5.39
CA GLU A 391 -2.06 -20.49 5.85
C GLU A 391 -1.99 -22.00 6.08
N ILE A 392 -0.80 -22.57 5.93
CA ILE A 392 -0.51 -23.97 6.24
C ILE A 392 0.63 -24.11 7.24
N THR A 393 0.60 -25.18 8.03
CA THR A 393 1.73 -25.55 8.89
C THR A 393 2.03 -27.04 8.79
N PHE A 394 3.33 -27.38 8.72
CA PHE A 394 3.82 -28.76 8.67
C PHE A 394 4.32 -29.27 10.03
N ASP A 395 4.57 -28.38 10.98
CA ASP A 395 5.09 -28.68 12.32
C ASP A 395 4.12 -28.28 13.44
N GLY A 396 3.08 -27.50 13.13
CA GLY A 396 2.11 -26.98 14.08
C GLY A 396 2.58 -25.70 14.80
N GLU A 397 3.78 -25.20 14.49
CA GLU A 397 4.37 -24.02 15.13
C GLU A 397 4.65 -22.90 14.10
N THR A 398 5.14 -23.27 12.93
CA THR A 398 5.48 -22.35 11.84
C THR A 398 4.34 -22.31 10.84
N TRP A 399 3.69 -21.16 10.73
CA TRP A 399 2.64 -20.90 9.76
C TRP A 399 3.24 -20.27 8.50
N ARG A 400 2.74 -20.70 7.34
CA ARG A 400 3.15 -20.25 6.01
C ARG A 400 1.94 -19.73 5.27
N ASP A 401 1.99 -18.49 4.86
CA ASP A 401 0.99 -17.89 3.97
C ASP A 401 1.03 -18.61 2.62
N LEU A 402 -0.14 -19.05 2.17
CA LEU A 402 -0.31 -19.75 0.89
C LEU A 402 -0.12 -18.79 -0.30
N TYR A 403 -0.34 -17.50 -0.13
CA TYR A 403 -0.29 -16.49 -1.18
C TYR A 403 0.98 -15.63 -1.18
N ASP A 404 1.97 -15.98 -0.34
CA ASP A 404 3.29 -15.34 -0.35
C ASP A 404 4.05 -15.58 -1.69
N GLU A 405 4.94 -14.66 -2.05
CA GLU A 405 5.77 -14.75 -3.27
C GLU A 405 6.82 -15.87 -3.16
N GLU A 406 7.19 -16.26 -1.93
CA GLU A 406 8.20 -17.30 -1.66
C GLU A 406 7.57 -18.67 -1.38
N MET A 407 7.92 -19.68 -2.19
CA MET A 407 7.48 -21.05 -1.96
C MET A 407 8.02 -21.62 -0.63
N PRO A 408 7.20 -22.32 0.18
CA PRO A 408 7.64 -22.95 1.42
C PRO A 408 8.87 -23.86 1.24
N PRO A 409 9.90 -23.76 2.11
CA PRO A 409 11.09 -24.60 2.03
C PRO A 409 10.80 -26.11 2.03
N GLU A 410 9.73 -26.52 2.70
CA GLU A 410 9.25 -27.90 2.77
C GLU A 410 8.80 -28.40 1.39
N LEU A 411 8.14 -27.53 0.61
CA LEU A 411 7.77 -27.79 -0.78
C LEU A 411 8.99 -27.77 -1.70
N LEU A 412 9.90 -26.80 -1.53
CA LEU A 412 11.16 -26.75 -2.29
C LEU A 412 12.02 -28.01 -2.06
N LEU A 413 12.07 -28.52 -0.82
CA LEU A 413 12.75 -29.77 -0.49
C LEU A 413 12.05 -30.98 -1.11
N ALA A 414 10.71 -31.03 -1.09
CA ALA A 414 9.96 -32.10 -1.75
C ALA A 414 10.23 -32.10 -3.26
N ILE A 415 10.16 -30.93 -3.91
CA ILE A 415 10.48 -30.75 -5.33
C ILE A 415 11.92 -31.15 -5.64
N ALA A 416 12.89 -30.72 -4.82
CA ALA A 416 14.30 -31.07 -5.00
C ALA A 416 14.57 -32.58 -4.84
N ASN A 417 13.74 -33.28 -4.07
CA ASN A 417 13.83 -34.72 -3.85
C ASN A 417 13.04 -35.55 -4.89
N MET A 418 12.18 -34.93 -5.71
CA MET A 418 11.52 -35.58 -6.83
C MET A 418 12.56 -35.83 -7.94
N LYS A 419 12.79 -37.11 -8.29
CA LYS A 419 13.69 -37.44 -9.41
C LYS A 419 13.11 -36.86 -10.70
N PRO A 420 13.89 -36.12 -11.50
CA PRO A 420 13.44 -35.74 -12.84
C PRO A 420 13.13 -37.00 -13.64
N ASN A 421 12.02 -36.99 -14.38
CA ASN A 421 11.74 -38.02 -15.37
C ASN A 421 12.99 -38.17 -16.26
N PRO A 422 13.46 -39.40 -16.57
CA PRO A 422 14.45 -39.56 -17.61
C PRO A 422 13.88 -38.92 -18.89
N PRO A 423 14.69 -38.14 -19.64
CA PRO A 423 14.21 -37.53 -20.87
C PRO A 423 13.60 -38.63 -21.74
N ALA A 424 12.40 -38.39 -22.25
CA ALA A 424 11.74 -39.30 -23.19
C ALA A 424 12.74 -39.59 -24.32
N GLY A 425 13.15 -40.85 -24.44
CA GLY A 425 14.20 -41.29 -25.34
C GLY A 425 13.83 -41.09 -26.82
N GLU A 426 14.91 -41.01 -27.61
CA GLU A 426 15.03 -40.86 -29.07
C GLU A 426 14.06 -41.67 -29.94
#